data_AF-A0A930MAZ6-F1
#
_entry.id   AF-A0A930MAZ6-F1
#
_cell.length_a   1.000
_cell.length_b   1.000
_cell.length_c   1.000
_cell.angle_alpha   90.00
_cell.angle_beta   90.00
_cell.angle_gamma   90.00
#
_symmetry.space_group_name_H-M   'P 1'
#
loop_
_entity.id
_entity.type
_entity.pdbx_description
1 polymer ?
#
loop_
_entity_poly.entity_id
_entity_poly.type
_entity_poly.pdbx_seq_one_letter_code
_entity_poly.pdbx_strand_id
1 'polypeptide(L)' 'MDTKAMRNIVRVGIVSEVIPADCAARVVFEEKDNTPSPVLPVLTRGGKVNRDFWLPDISEQVVCL' A
#
# COMPACT_ATOMS: atom_id res chain seq x y z
N MET A 1 -22.80 -4.70 -14.75
CA MET A 1 -21.79 -4.51 -13.69
C MET A 1 -20.55 -3.95 -14.35
N ASP A 2 -20.27 -2.67 -14.12
CA ASP A 2 -19.14 -1.94 -14.68
C ASP A 2 -17.81 -2.52 -14.21
N THR A 3 -17.26 -3.45 -14.98
CA THR A 3 -16.02 -4.20 -14.67
C THR A 3 -14.80 -3.28 -14.47
N LYS A 4 -14.88 -2.04 -14.95
CA LYS A 4 -13.83 -1.02 -14.82
C LYS A 4 -13.64 -0.55 -13.37
N ALA A 5 -14.71 -0.49 -12.57
CA ALA A 5 -14.61 -0.15 -11.16
C ALA A 5 -13.88 -1.26 -10.38
N MET A 6 -14.18 -2.53 -10.69
CA MET A 6 -13.58 -3.67 -9.98
C MET A 6 -12.08 -3.84 -10.24
N ARG A 7 -11.60 -3.46 -11.43
CA ARG A 7 -10.16 -3.45 -11.76
C ARG A 7 -9.32 -2.48 -10.93
N ASN A 8 -9.95 -1.50 -10.30
CA ASN A 8 -9.25 -0.46 -9.54
C ASN A 8 -9.28 -0.69 -8.03
N ILE A 9 -9.97 -1.74 -7.56
CA ILE A 9 -10.13 -2.05 -6.12
C ILE A 9 -8.90 -2.77 -5.58
N VAL A 10 -8.24 -3.62 -6.37
CA VAL A 10 -7.06 -4.36 -5.91
C VAL A 10 -5.96 -4.14 -6.93
N ARG A 11 -4.84 -3.60 -6.48
CA ARG A 11 -3.66 -3.35 -7.32
C ARG A 11 -2.40 -3.82 -6.63
N VAL A 12 -1.38 -4.08 -7.44
CA VAL A 12 -0.04 -4.42 -6.98
C VAL A 12 0.86 -3.21 -7.23
N GLY A 13 1.65 -2.84 -6.23
CA GLY A 13 2.62 -1.75 -6.32
C GLY A 13 3.93 -2.07 -5.61
N ILE A 14 4.96 -1.29 -5.90
CA ILE A 14 6.28 -1.41 -5.27
C ILE A 14 6.47 -0.24 -4.31
N VAL A 15 6.90 -0.51 -3.08
CA VAL A 15 7.12 0.54 -2.06
C VAL A 15 8.25 1.47 -2.47
N SER A 16 7.96 2.77 -2.57
CA SER A 16 8.94 3.81 -2.91
C SER A 16 9.39 4.63 -1.71
N GLU A 17 8.53 4.79 -0.71
CA GLU A 17 8.80 5.58 0.50
C GLU A 17 8.07 4.94 1.69
N VAL A 18 8.72 4.87 2.84
CA VAL A 18 8.14 4.42 4.11
C VAL A 18 8.10 5.60 5.07
N ILE A 19 6.97 5.83 5.72
CA ILE A 19 6.72 6.94 6.66
C ILE A 19 6.42 6.33 8.04
N PRO A 20 7.44 6.06 8.88
CA PRO A 20 7.26 5.32 10.13
C PRO A 20 6.39 6.06 11.15
N ALA A 21 6.44 7.40 11.16
CA ALA A 21 5.67 8.22 12.10
C ALA A 21 4.15 8.02 11.94
N ASP A 22 3.70 7.76 10.71
CA ASP A 22 2.28 7.64 10.36
C ASP A 22 1.85 6.20 10.10
N CYS A 23 2.75 5.22 10.27
CA CYS A 23 2.55 3.82 9.86
C CYS A 23 2.04 3.70 8.41
N ALA A 24 2.64 4.47 7.51
CA ALA A 24 2.19 4.62 6.14
C ALA A 24 3.32 4.44 5.14
N ALA A 25 2.98 4.18 3.89
CA ALA A 25 3.92 4.04 2.79
C ALA A 25 3.37 4.68 1.51
N ARG A 26 4.29 5.02 0.60
CA ARG A 26 3.96 5.32 -0.80
C ARG A 26 4.39 4.16 -1.67
N VAL A 27 3.58 3.86 -2.67
CA VAL A 27 3.86 2.83 -3.65
C VAL A 27 3.85 3.42 -5.06
N VAL A 28 4.61 2.81 -5.95
CA VAL A 28 4.58 3.09 -7.38
C VAL A 28 3.82 1.97 -8.06
N PHE A 29 2.81 2.35 -8.85
CA PHE A 29 2.04 1.41 -9.66
C PHE A 29 2.67 1.35 -11.06
N GLU A 30 3.42 0.29 -11.35
CA GLU A 30 4.07 0.08 -12.66
C GLU A 30 3.04 0.00 -13.79
N GLU A 31 1.85 -0.56 -13.51
CA GLU A 31 0.74 -0.67 -14.48
C GLU A 31 0.15 0.67 -14.92
N LYS A 32 0.50 1.77 -14.25
CA LYS A 32 -0.03 3.11 -14.52
C LYS A 32 1.10 4.13 -14.74
N ASP A 33 1.99 3.84 -15.69
CA ASP A 33 3.10 4.74 -16.06
C ASP A 33 3.98 5.17 -14.87
N ASN A 34 4.23 4.25 -13.93
CA ASN A 34 4.95 4.53 -12.69
C ASN A 34 4.32 5.67 -11.84
N THR A 35 2.98 5.78 -11.86
CA THR A 35 2.27 6.78 -11.05
C THR A 35 2.47 6.48 -9.56
N PRO A 36 2.98 7.46 -8.76
CA PRO A 36 3.06 7.30 -7.32
C PRO A 36 1.69 7.38 -6.66
N SER A 37 1.48 6.60 -5.61
CA SER A 37 0.28 6.64 -4.77
C SER A 37 0.27 7.86 -3.86
N PRO A 38 -0.91 8.26 -3.34
CA PRO A 38 -0.96 9.03 -2.11
C PRO A 38 -0.31 8.27 -0.95
N VAL A 39 -0.15 8.91 0.21
CA VAL A 39 0.27 8.23 1.43
C VAL A 39 -0.82 7.25 1.84
N LEU A 40 -0.49 5.95 1.87
CA LEU A 40 -1.43 4.89 2.21
C LEU A 40 -1.06 4.28 3.57
N PRO A 41 -2.03 4.10 4.49
CA PRO A 41 -1.77 3.41 5.74
C PRO A 41 -1.43 1.94 5.49
N VAL A 42 -0.45 1.41 6.22
CA VAL A 42 -0.08 0.00 6.14
C VAL A 42 -1.01 -0.82 7.04
N LEU A 43 -1.57 -1.89 6.48
CA LEU A 43 -2.39 -2.82 7.25
C LEU A 43 -1.47 -3.69 8.12
N THR A 44 -1.47 -3.46 9.42
CA THR A 44 -0.63 -4.19 10.37
C THR A 44 -1.33 -5.43 10.93
N ARG A 45 -0.55 -6.35 11.50
CA ARG A 45 -1.12 -7.49 12.21
C ARG A 45 -1.64 -7.03 13.57
N GLY A 46 -2.80 -7.53 13.97
CA GLY A 46 -3.43 -7.10 15.21
C GLY A 46 -4.08 -5.71 15.07
N GLY A 47 -4.29 -5.03 16.20
CA GLY A 47 -5.03 -3.78 16.22
C GLY A 47 -5.03 -3.15 17.61
N LYS A 48 -6.20 -2.73 18.10
CA LYS A 48 -6.32 -1.93 19.33
C LYS A 48 -5.71 -2.60 20.58
N VAL A 49 -5.89 -3.90 20.75
CA VAL A 49 -5.50 -4.62 21.98
C VAL A 49 -4.15 -5.30 21.83
N ASN A 50 -3.95 -6.06 20.76
CA ASN A 50 -2.68 -6.68 20.42
C ASN A 50 -2.04 -5.89 19.28
N ARG A 51 -1.04 -5.05 19.61
CA ARG A 51 -0.36 -4.20 18.65
C ARG A 51 0.90 -4.90 18.15
N ASP A 52 0.94 -5.19 16.87
CA ASP A 52 2.13 -5.68 16.19
C ASP A 52 2.49 -4.71 15.07
N PHE A 53 3.64 -4.05 15.21
CA PHE A 53 4.09 -3.02 14.30
C PHE A 53 5.02 -3.63 13.27
N TRP A 54 4.59 -3.60 12.01
CA TRP A 54 5.36 -4.08 10.88
C TRP A 54 5.16 -3.12 9.72
N LEU A 55 6.26 -2.66 9.13
CA LEU A 55 6.28 -1.81 7.94
C LEU A 55 7.03 -2.56 6.83
N PRO A 56 6.58 -2.43 5.57
CA PRO A 56 7.28 -3.02 4.45
C PRO A 56 8.59 -2.26 4.18
N ASP A 57 9.54 -2.94 3.56
CA ASP A 57 10.79 -2.32 3.13
C ASP A 57 10.64 -1.59 1.79
N ILE A 58 11.54 -0.64 1.53
CA ILE A 58 11.63 0.00 0.21
C ILE A 58 11.93 -1.07 -0.83
N SER A 59 11.28 -0.97 -2.00
CA SER A 59 11.34 -1.95 -3.09
C SER A 59 10.61 -3.28 -2.82
N GLU A 60 9.87 -3.40 -1.71
CA GLU A 60 8.99 -4.56 -1.48
C GLU A 60 7.70 -4.45 -2.31
N GLN A 61 7.22 -5.59 -2.80
CA GLN A 61 5.97 -5.69 -3.54
C GLN A 61 4.80 -5.81 -2.56
N VAL A 62 3.81 -4.93 -2.71
CA VAL A 62 2.62 -4.88 -1.84
C VAL A 62 1.33 -4.84 -2.65
N VAL A 63 0.24 -5.29 -2.01
CA VAL A 63 -1.11 -5.18 -2.55
C VAL A 63 -1.80 -3.96 -1.93
N CYS A 64 -2.32 -3.08 -2.77
CA CYS A 64 -3.13 -1.94 -2.39
C CYS A 64 -4.61 -2.23 -2.64
N LEU A 65 -5.44 -1.85 -1.66
CA LEU A 65 -6.89 -2.00 -1.66
C LEU A 65 -7.58 -0.62 -1.75
#